data_AF-A0A450VFK5-F1
#
_entry.id   AF-A0A450VFK5-F1
#
_cell.length_a   1.000
_cell.length_b   1.000
_cell.length_c   1.000
_cell.angle_alpha   90.00
_cell.angle_beta   90.00
_cell.angle_gamma   90.00
#
_symmetry.space_group_name_H-M   'P 1'
#
loop_
_entity.id
_entity.type
_entity.pdbx_description
1 polymer ?
#
loop_
_entity_poly.entity_id
_entity_poly.type
_entity_poly.pdbx_seq_one_letter_code
_entity_poly.pdbx_strand_id
1 'polypeptide(L)'
;EPLAGWREVHARPQRTKADWALEVAHLLERRYGDCKRVTVVCDNLNTHTKGAFYEAFEPDRARALVRQIKFCYTPKHGSWLNIAENELSAMTRQCLSNRPMGDIKTLQGEISAWSYDVNTKQRGVDWQMKLSDARRKLKSVYPKIKS
;
A
#
# COMPACT_ATOMS: atom_id res chain seq x y z
N GLU A 1 3.88 1.18 6.48
CA GLU A 1 5.07 2.05 6.59
C GLU A 1 6.24 1.25 7.14
N PRO A 2 7.16 0.79 6.27
CA PRO A 2 8.21 -0.15 6.64
C PRO A 2 9.16 0.40 7.71
N LEU A 3 9.55 1.68 7.58
CA LEU A 3 10.50 2.33 8.50
C LEU A 3 9.89 2.63 9.87
N ALA A 4 8.62 3.03 9.91
CA ALA A 4 7.93 3.32 11.17
C ALA A 4 7.36 2.08 11.85
N GLY A 5 7.56 0.88 11.29
CA GLY A 5 6.99 -0.35 11.83
C GLY A 5 5.47 -0.23 12.01
N TRP A 6 4.77 0.37 11.05
CA TRP A 6 3.34 0.62 11.15
C TRP A 6 2.58 0.07 9.95
N ARG A 7 1.40 -0.49 10.17
CA ARG A 7 0.51 -0.98 9.11
C ARG A 7 -0.95 -0.77 9.50
N GLU A 8 -1.80 -0.70 8.49
CA GLU A 8 -3.25 -0.71 8.63
C GLU A 8 -3.79 -1.51 7.45
N VAL A 9 -4.77 -2.38 7.71
CA VAL A 9 -5.33 -3.28 6.71
C VAL A 9 -6.83 -3.31 6.88
N HIS A 10 -7.56 -3.12 5.78
CA HIS A 10 -9.02 -3.17 5.75
C HIS A 10 -9.49 -4.24 4.77
N ALA A 11 -10.57 -4.92 5.13
CA ALA A 11 -11.30 -5.80 4.24
C ALA A 11 -12.61 -5.15 3.80
N ARG A 12 -12.94 -5.32 2.52
CA ARG A 12 -14.19 -4.84 1.92
C ARG A 12 -14.86 -5.97 1.16
N PRO A 13 -16.20 -5.93 0.97
CA PRO A 13 -16.91 -6.93 0.18
C PRO A 13 -16.42 -7.04 -1.27
N GLN A 14 -15.95 -5.92 -1.82
CA GLN A 14 -15.48 -5.81 -3.20
C GLN A 14 -14.19 -4.99 -3.25
N ARG A 15 -13.43 -5.16 -4.33
CA ARG A 15 -12.25 -4.36 -4.63
C ARG A 15 -12.53 -3.50 -5.85
N THR A 16 -12.98 -2.28 -5.64
CA THR A 16 -13.20 -1.31 -6.71
C THR A 16 -12.11 -0.24 -6.75
N LYS A 17 -12.11 0.54 -7.84
CA LYS A 17 -11.24 1.71 -7.99
C LYS A 17 -11.59 2.81 -6.97
N ALA A 18 -12.88 3.01 -6.69
CA ALA A 18 -13.35 3.93 -5.68
C ALA A 18 -12.93 3.49 -4.26
N ASP A 19 -13.04 2.19 -3.95
CA ASP A 19 -12.58 1.65 -2.66
C ASP A 19 -11.10 1.95 -2.43
N TRP A 20 -10.25 1.75 -3.43
CA TRP A 20 -8.84 2.09 -3.32
C TRP A 20 -8.61 3.59 -3.06
N ALA A 21 -9.33 4.47 -3.75
CA ALA A 21 -9.21 5.91 -3.52
C ALA A 21 -9.66 6.31 -2.10
N LEU A 22 -10.72 5.68 -1.58
CA LEU A 22 -11.19 5.88 -0.21
C LEU A 22 -10.14 5.45 0.82
N GLU A 23 -9.50 4.29 0.63
CA GLU A 23 -8.44 3.80 1.52
C GLU A 23 -7.23 4.73 1.55
N VAL A 24 -6.78 5.19 0.38
CA VAL A 24 -5.64 6.12 0.32
C VAL A 24 -6.01 7.49 0.90
N ALA A 25 -7.21 8.01 0.61
CA ALA A 25 -7.69 9.27 1.18
C ALA A 25 -7.76 9.21 2.72
N HIS A 26 -8.25 8.10 3.28
CA HIS A 26 -8.30 7.89 4.72
C HIS A 26 -6.93 8.09 5.38
N LEU A 27 -5.89 7.50 4.80
CA LEU A 27 -4.52 7.63 5.31
C LEU A 27 -3.98 9.06 5.16
N LEU A 28 -4.24 9.70 4.02
CA LEU A 28 -3.77 11.05 3.71
C LEU A 28 -4.41 12.11 4.60
N GLU A 29 -5.71 11.99 4.89
CA GLU A 29 -6.46 12.96 5.68
C GLU A 29 -6.25 12.74 7.19
N ARG A 30 -5.90 11.52 7.61
CA ARG A 30 -5.64 11.19 9.01
C ARG A 30 -4.14 11.17 9.28
N ARG A 31 -3.52 9.98 9.20
CA ARG A 31 -2.15 9.74 9.63
C ARG A 31 -1.13 10.68 8.97
N TYR A 32 -1.38 11.06 7.72
CA TYR A 32 -0.47 11.92 6.95
C TYR A 32 -1.05 13.31 6.66
N GLY A 33 -2.05 13.77 7.43
CA GLY A 33 -2.72 15.07 7.21
C GLY A 33 -1.76 16.25 7.16
N ASP A 34 -0.73 16.21 8.02
CA ASP A 34 0.27 17.29 8.12
C ASP A 34 1.40 17.16 7.09
N CYS A 35 1.45 16.07 6.33
CA CYS A 35 2.50 15.83 5.34
C CYS A 35 2.19 16.59 4.05
N LYS A 36 3.05 17.56 3.70
CA LYS A 36 2.95 18.28 2.41
C LYS A 36 2.98 17.35 1.19
N ARG A 37 3.68 16.21 1.30
CA ARG A 37 3.74 15.19 0.25
C ARG A 37 4.00 13.80 0.83
N VAL A 38 3.27 12.80 0.34
CA VAL A 38 3.37 11.39 0.72
C VAL A 38 3.77 10.57 -0.49
N THR A 39 4.81 9.73 -0.37
CA THR A 39 5.17 8.79 -1.44
C THR A 39 4.36 7.51 -1.27
N VAL A 40 3.52 7.20 -2.24
CA VAL A 40 2.72 5.96 -2.25
C VAL A 40 3.39 4.99 -3.22
N VAL A 41 3.91 3.89 -2.68
CA VAL A 41 4.44 2.78 -3.47
C VAL A 41 3.32 1.78 -3.73
N CYS A 42 3.06 1.44 -4.98
CA CYS A 42 2.02 0.48 -5.34
C CYS A 42 2.39 -0.30 -6.61
N ASP A 43 1.73 -1.42 -6.84
CA ASP A 43 1.82 -2.16 -8.10
C ASP A 43 1.07 -1.44 -9.24
N ASN A 44 1.12 -2.01 -10.46
CA ASN A 44 0.55 -1.41 -11.67
C ASN A 44 -0.90 -1.86 -11.93
N LEU A 45 -1.73 -1.96 -10.89
CA LEU A 45 -3.15 -2.26 -11.07
C LEU A 45 -3.90 -1.09 -11.72
N ASN A 46 -4.89 -1.40 -12.56
CA ASN A 46 -5.75 -0.40 -13.21
C ASN A 46 -6.57 0.45 -12.21
N THR A 47 -6.72 -0.02 -10.97
CA THR A 47 -7.35 0.71 -9.87
C THR A 47 -6.43 1.79 -9.29
N HIS A 48 -5.10 1.59 -9.34
CA HIS A 48 -4.10 2.47 -8.70
C HIS A 48 -3.78 3.65 -9.61
N THR A 49 -4.74 4.55 -9.81
CA THR A 49 -4.57 5.70 -10.71
C THR A 49 -5.08 6.98 -10.09
N LYS A 50 -4.55 8.12 -10.55
CA LYS A 50 -5.07 9.44 -10.16
C LYS A 50 -6.56 9.60 -10.47
N GLY A 51 -7.03 9.02 -11.58
CA GLY A 51 -8.44 9.07 -11.98
C GLY A 51 -9.38 8.44 -10.95
N ALA A 52 -8.90 7.49 -10.14
CA ALA A 52 -9.70 6.88 -9.08
C ALA A 52 -10.22 7.89 -8.06
N PHE A 53 -9.42 8.92 -7.76
CA PHE A 53 -9.81 9.99 -6.85
C PHE A 53 -10.91 10.87 -7.45
N TYR A 54 -10.87 11.13 -8.76
CA TYR A 54 -11.90 11.92 -9.44
C TYR A 54 -13.20 11.14 -9.68
N GLU A 55 -13.15 9.81 -9.67
CA GLU A 55 -14.35 8.98 -9.66
C GLU A 55 -14.98 8.89 -8.26
N ALA A 56 -14.17 9.01 -7.20
CA ALA A 56 -14.63 8.84 -5.81
C ALA A 56 -14.99 10.14 -5.09
N PHE A 57 -14.45 11.29 -5.53
CA PHE A 57 -14.58 12.56 -4.82
C PHE A 57 -14.86 13.72 -5.76
N GLU A 58 -15.42 14.79 -5.20
CA GLU A 58 -15.56 16.08 -5.89
C GLU A 58 -14.20 16.59 -6.40
N PRO A 59 -14.16 17.25 -7.59
CA PRO A 59 -12.92 17.59 -8.27
C PRO A 59 -11.88 18.33 -7.42
N ASP A 60 -12.32 19.27 -6.58
CA ASP A 60 -11.41 20.04 -5.72
C ASP A 60 -10.75 19.18 -4.64
N ARG A 61 -11.52 18.29 -4.00
CA ARG A 61 -11.01 17.33 -3.02
C ARG A 61 -10.08 16.32 -3.68
N ALA A 62 -10.49 15.75 -4.80
CA ALA A 62 -9.68 14.80 -5.57
C ALA A 62 -8.33 15.42 -5.96
N ARG A 63 -8.35 16.67 -6.44
CA ARG A 63 -7.14 17.40 -6.82
C ARG A 63 -6.23 17.68 -5.63
N ALA A 64 -6.78 18.05 -4.47
CA ALA A 64 -6.00 18.26 -3.25
C ALA A 64 -5.26 16.98 -2.83
N LEU A 65 -5.97 15.86 -2.74
CA LEU A 65 -5.41 14.55 -2.39
C LEU A 65 -4.34 14.12 -3.40
N VAL A 66 -4.63 14.18 -4.71
CA VAL A 66 -3.68 13.79 -5.75
C VAL A 66 -2.42 14.64 -5.75
N ARG A 67 -2.50 15.94 -5.39
CA ARG A 67 -1.32 16.82 -5.26
C ARG A 67 -0.44 16.46 -4.08
N GLN A 68 -1.02 15.94 -3.00
CA GLN A 68 -0.29 15.44 -1.85
C GLN A 68 0.45 14.13 -2.17
N ILE A 69 0.03 13.37 -3.18
CA ILE A 69 0.62 12.06 -3.50
C ILE A 69 1.76 12.18 -4.53
N LYS A 70 2.89 11.53 -4.23
CA LYS A 70 3.89 11.10 -5.20
C LYS A 70 3.75 9.60 -5.44
N PHE A 71 3.17 9.22 -6.58
CA PHE A 71 3.06 7.81 -6.96
C PHE A 71 4.42 7.23 -7.37
N CYS A 72 4.74 6.06 -6.83
CA CYS A 72 5.91 5.27 -7.19
C CYS A 72 5.44 3.86 -7.53
N TYR A 73 5.28 3.58 -8.83
CA TYR A 73 4.88 2.25 -9.28
C TYR A 73 6.07 1.30 -9.27
N THR A 74 5.86 0.07 -8.82
CA THR A 74 6.88 -0.99 -8.97
C THR A 74 7.12 -1.26 -10.47
N PRO A 75 8.29 -1.76 -10.87
CA PRO A 75 8.51 -2.19 -12.25
C PRO A 75 7.47 -3.24 -12.68
N LYS A 76 7.17 -3.31 -13.98
CA LYS A 76 6.35 -4.41 -14.52
C LYS A 76 6.98 -5.76 -14.14
N HIS A 77 6.17 -6.70 -13.67
CA HIS A 77 6.60 -8.00 -13.11
C HIS A 77 7.49 -7.91 -11.85
N GLY A 78 7.60 -6.73 -11.25
CA GLY A 78 8.35 -6.47 -10.02
C GLY A 78 7.47 -6.41 -8.78
N SER A 79 6.35 -7.14 -8.74
CA SER A 79 5.40 -7.11 -7.62
C SER A 79 6.04 -7.57 -6.31
N TRP A 80 7.07 -8.44 -6.38
CA TRP A 80 7.91 -8.83 -5.24
C TRP A 80 8.63 -7.66 -4.54
N LEU A 81 8.75 -6.49 -5.18
CA LEU A 81 9.26 -5.26 -4.56
C LEU A 81 8.18 -4.48 -3.78
N ASN A 82 6.92 -4.87 -3.91
CA ASN A 82 5.80 -4.24 -3.24
C ASN A 82 5.71 -4.73 -1.79
N ILE A 83 6.10 -3.88 -0.84
CA ILE A 83 6.10 -4.25 0.58
C ILE A 83 4.68 -4.57 1.07
N ALA A 84 3.65 -3.97 0.47
CA ALA A 84 2.27 -4.30 0.82
C ALA A 84 1.92 -5.77 0.51
N GLU A 85 2.48 -6.38 -0.55
CA GLU A 85 2.25 -7.81 -0.86
C GLU A 85 2.89 -8.74 0.18
N ASN A 86 4.05 -8.37 0.71
CA ASN A 86 4.70 -9.11 1.79
C ASN A 86 3.86 -9.06 3.08
N GLU A 87 3.33 -7.89 3.43
CA GLU A 87 2.43 -7.71 4.58
C GLU A 87 1.12 -8.49 4.41
N LEU A 88 0.50 -8.45 3.22
CA LEU A 88 -0.71 -9.24 2.92
C LEU A 88 -0.44 -10.75 3.04
N SER A 89 0.73 -11.21 2.61
CA SER A 89 1.14 -12.61 2.76
C SER A 89 1.36 -12.99 4.23
N ALA A 90 1.97 -12.10 5.03
CA ALA A 90 2.16 -12.31 6.46
C ALA A 90 0.83 -12.34 7.21
N MET A 91 -0.06 -11.37 6.94
CA MET A 91 -1.43 -11.32 7.47
C MET A 91 -2.18 -12.60 7.13
N THR A 92 -2.19 -13.03 5.86
CA THR A 92 -2.88 -14.25 5.46
C THR A 92 -2.39 -15.47 6.25
N ARG A 93 -1.08 -15.63 6.43
CA ARG A 93 -0.50 -16.76 7.18
C ARG A 93 -0.76 -16.69 8.68
N GLN A 94 -0.71 -15.50 9.27
CA GLN A 94 -0.80 -15.32 10.72
C GLN A 94 -2.23 -15.18 11.23
N CYS A 95 -3.11 -14.62 10.42
CA CYS A 95 -4.48 -14.27 10.78
C CYS A 95 -5.52 -15.19 10.13
N LEU A 96 -5.28 -15.65 8.89
CA LEU A 96 -6.33 -16.29 8.07
C LEU A 96 -6.09 -17.78 7.75
N SER A 97 -4.91 -18.32 8.06
CA SER A 97 -4.48 -19.65 7.61
C SER A 97 -5.31 -20.83 8.12
N ASN A 98 -6.08 -20.64 9.21
CA ASN A 98 -6.71 -21.74 9.94
C ASN A 98 -8.24 -21.63 10.08
N ARG A 99 -8.90 -20.63 9.50
CA ARG A 99 -10.34 -20.41 9.69
C ARG A 99 -11.04 -19.88 8.44
N PRO A 100 -12.09 -20.55 7.95
CA PRO A 100 -13.03 -19.95 7.00
C PRO A 100 -13.73 -18.79 7.69
N MET A 101 -13.69 -17.61 7.07
CA MET A 101 -14.44 -16.45 7.57
C MET A 101 -15.87 -16.54 7.02
N GLY A 102 -16.84 -16.69 7.91
CA GLY A 102 -18.25 -16.82 7.53
C GLY A 102 -18.86 -15.50 7.04
N ASP A 103 -18.28 -14.36 7.42
CA ASP A 103 -18.76 -13.04 7.05
C ASP A 103 -17.64 -11.97 7.09
N ILE A 104 -17.91 -10.84 6.44
CA ILE A 104 -16.95 -9.72 6.30
C ILE A 104 -16.65 -9.01 7.63
N LYS A 105 -17.60 -8.95 8.57
CA LYS A 105 -17.40 -8.28 9.87
C LYS A 105 -16.42 -9.07 10.72
N THR A 106 -16.55 -10.39 10.75
CA THR A 106 -15.59 -11.28 11.41
C THR A 106 -14.19 -11.10 10.81
N LEU A 107 -14.07 -11.09 9.48
CA LEU A 107 -12.78 -10.85 8.80
C LEU A 107 -12.18 -9.48 9.17
N GLN A 108 -12.99 -8.42 9.20
CA GLN A 108 -12.54 -7.09 9.60
C GLN A 108 -12.05 -7.04 11.06
N GLY A 109 -12.75 -7.70 11.98
CA GLY A 109 -12.35 -7.80 13.38
C GLY A 109 -11.01 -8.49 13.57
N GLU A 110 -10.83 -9.64 12.93
CA GLU A 110 -9.59 -10.44 12.98
C GLU A 110 -8.40 -9.66 12.39
N ILE A 111 -8.57 -9.06 11.20
CA ILE A 111 -7.52 -8.25 10.57
C ILE A 111 -7.16 -7.03 11.42
N SER A 112 -8.15 -6.38 12.04
CA SER A 112 -7.91 -5.22 12.91
C SER A 112 -7.13 -5.62 14.16
N ALA A 113 -7.50 -6.73 14.80
CA ALA A 113 -6.78 -7.28 15.94
C ALA A 113 -5.34 -7.66 15.58
N TRP A 114 -5.14 -8.31 14.42
CA TRP A 114 -3.82 -8.62 13.90
C TRP A 114 -2.99 -7.35 13.66
N SER A 115 -3.53 -6.35 12.96
CA SER A 115 -2.82 -5.10 12.69
C SER A 115 -2.43 -4.38 13.98
N TYR A 116 -3.31 -4.36 14.99
CA TYR A 116 -3.03 -3.81 16.32
C TYR A 116 -1.89 -4.56 17.04
N ASP A 117 -1.93 -5.89 17.08
CA ASP A 117 -0.89 -6.71 17.72
C ASP A 117 0.49 -6.49 17.09
N VAL A 118 0.56 -6.51 15.75
CA VAL A 118 1.83 -6.36 15.03
C VAL A 118 2.37 -4.94 15.16
N ASN A 119 1.51 -3.91 15.14
CA ASN A 119 1.89 -2.53 15.42
C ASN A 119 2.40 -2.36 16.85
N THR A 120 1.75 -2.98 17.84
CA THR A 120 2.15 -2.90 19.26
C THR A 120 3.52 -3.54 19.48
N LYS A 121 3.76 -4.69 18.83
CA LYS A 121 5.04 -5.40 18.88
C LYS A 121 6.14 -4.76 18.04
N GLN A 122 5.83 -3.69 17.28
CA GLN A 122 6.76 -2.97 16.41
C GLN A 122 7.58 -3.91 15.50
N ARG A 123 6.96 -4.99 15.01
CA ARG A 123 7.66 -5.92 14.11
C ARG A 123 7.89 -5.21 12.77
N GLY A 124 9.15 -4.92 12.45
CA GLY A 124 9.54 -4.33 11.18
C GLY A 124 9.60 -5.38 10.06
N VAL A 125 9.59 -4.89 8.82
CA VAL A 125 9.96 -5.72 7.65
C VAL A 125 11.48 -5.73 7.56
N ASP A 126 12.08 -6.92 7.58
CA ASP A 126 13.50 -7.07 7.30
C ASP A 126 13.76 -6.94 5.79
N TRP A 127 14.02 -5.71 5.35
CA TRP A 127 14.19 -5.40 3.95
C TRP A 127 15.63 -5.60 3.48
N GLN A 128 15.86 -6.66 2.71
CA GLN A 128 17.20 -7.08 2.27
C GLN A 128 17.65 -6.47 0.93
N MET A 129 16.76 -5.83 0.16
CA MET A 129 17.09 -5.30 -1.17
C MET A 129 17.66 -3.87 -1.09
N LYS A 130 18.98 -3.75 -1.10
CA LYS A 130 19.68 -2.45 -1.02
C LYS A 130 19.69 -1.73 -2.37
N LEU A 131 20.00 -0.42 -2.35
CA LEU A 131 20.12 0.40 -3.56
C LEU A 131 21.17 -0.15 -4.56
N SER A 132 22.29 -0.67 -4.05
CA SER A 132 23.33 -1.31 -4.86
C SER A 132 22.80 -2.56 -5.57
N ASP A 133 22.01 -3.38 -4.89
CA ASP A 133 21.38 -4.56 -5.48
C ASP A 133 20.36 -4.15 -6.55
N ALA A 134 19.60 -3.09 -6.32
CA ALA A 134 18.66 -2.55 -7.31
C ALA A 134 19.40 -2.08 -8.57
N ARG A 135 20.52 -1.36 -8.44
CA ARG A 135 21.33 -0.92 -9.59
C ARG A 135 21.85 -2.09 -10.44
N ARG A 136 22.19 -3.20 -9.80
CA ARG A 136 22.65 -4.42 -10.47
C ARG A 136 21.50 -5.22 -11.08
N LYS A 137 20.48 -5.57 -10.29
CA LYS A 137 19.38 -6.46 -10.70
C LYS A 137 18.39 -5.78 -11.64
N LEU A 138 18.18 -4.47 -11.51
CA LEU A 138 17.24 -3.70 -12.33
C LEU A 138 17.95 -2.82 -13.36
N LYS A 139 19.16 -3.21 -13.82
CA LYS A 139 19.94 -2.41 -14.78
C LYS A 139 19.13 -1.95 -16.00
N SER A 140 18.17 -2.76 -16.45
CA SER A 140 17.29 -2.45 -17.58
C SER A 140 16.35 -1.26 -17.36
N VAL A 141 16.02 -0.90 -16.10
CA VAL A 141 15.10 0.22 -15.79
C VAL A 141 15.83 1.55 -15.62
N TYR A 142 17.16 1.54 -15.54
CA TYR A 142 17.94 2.76 -15.43
C TYR A 142 18.13 3.41 -16.81
N PRO A 143 18.10 4.76 -16.90
CA PRO A 143 18.38 5.46 -18.14
C PRO A 143 19.78 5.10 -18.66
N LYS A 144 19.90 4.78 -19.94
CA LYS A 144 21.19 4.64 -20.61
C LYS A 144 21.73 6.04 -20.89
N ILE A 145 22.69 6.49 -20.09
CA ILE A 145 23.42 7.72 -20.37
C ILE A 145 24.33 7.42 -21.57
N LYS A 146 24.07 8.06 -22.71
CA LYS A 146 25.01 8.05 -23.84
C LYS A 146 26.17 8.98 -23.46
N SER A 147 27.39 8.43 -23.44
CA SER A 147 28.64 9.19 -23.42
C SER A 147 28.84 9.93 -24.73
#